data_AF-A0A921ZS25-F1
#
_entry.id   AF-A0A921ZS25-F1
#
_cell.length_a   1.000
_cell.length_b   1.000
_cell.length_c   1.000
_cell.angle_alpha   90.00
_cell.angle_beta   90.00
_cell.angle_gamma   90.00
#
_symmetry.space_group_name_H-M   'P 1'
#
loop_
_entity.id
_entity.type
_entity.pdbx_description
1 polymer ?
#
loop_
_entity_poly.entity_id
_entity_poly.type
_entity_poly.pdbx_seq_one_letter_code
_entity_poly.pdbx_strand_id
1 'polypeptide(L)'
;MTSTIYFAFFVAPLLLCSLADDVDPNTLRAVFGYSALDQAALVGAESNKQAATVTPDNGTLVDPDYWDTEEFQPSTADYDIFDWVLTKRVASTSNANFLLSPLGLKLALAILTEAATGSTRSELASALGFGLDRTEVRRKFSTIIESLK
;
A
#
# COMPACT_ATOMS: atom_id res chain seq x y z
N MET A 1 -35.70 16.52 -32.73
CA MET A 1 -35.49 17.47 -31.61
C MET A 1 -35.15 16.73 -30.31
N THR A 2 -34.17 15.82 -30.31
CA THR A 2 -33.81 14.98 -29.14
C THR A 2 -32.34 15.06 -28.76
N SER A 3 -31.48 15.63 -29.63
CA SER A 3 -30.03 15.69 -29.41
C SER A 3 -29.59 16.78 -28.41
N THR A 4 -30.35 17.87 -28.30
CA THR A 4 -30.06 18.98 -27.37
C THR A 4 -30.24 18.60 -25.90
N ILE A 5 -31.08 17.61 -25.60
CA ILE A 5 -31.37 17.18 -24.23
C ILE A 5 -30.22 16.32 -23.67
N TYR A 6 -29.60 15.47 -24.48
CA TYR A 6 -28.46 14.66 -24.04
C TYR A 6 -27.19 15.49 -23.83
N PHE A 7 -26.99 16.52 -24.65
CA PHE A 7 -25.84 17.42 -24.48
C PHE A 7 -25.94 18.23 -23.18
N ALA A 8 -27.15 18.65 -22.79
CA ALA A 8 -27.37 19.33 -21.50
C ALA A 8 -27.09 18.41 -20.30
N PHE A 9 -27.46 17.12 -20.39
CA PHE A 9 -27.19 16.16 -19.31
C PHE A 9 -25.71 15.77 -19.16
N PHE A 10 -24.92 15.84 -20.23
CA PHE A 10 -23.49 15.52 -20.17
C PHE A 10 -22.61 16.73 -19.80
N VAL A 11 -23.06 17.96 -20.10
CA VAL A 11 -22.31 19.19 -19.79
C VAL A 11 -22.64 19.75 -18.40
N ALA A 12 -23.84 19.50 -17.86
CA ALA A 12 -24.21 19.91 -16.49
C ALA A 12 -23.27 19.38 -15.38
N PRO A 13 -22.83 18.10 -15.37
CA PRO A 13 -21.88 17.65 -14.35
C PRO A 13 -20.46 18.19 -14.57
N LEU A 14 -20.08 18.51 -15.82
CA LEU A 14 -18.79 19.13 -16.13
C LEU A 14 -18.71 20.60 -15.67
N LEU A 15 -19.83 21.34 -15.71
CA LEU A 15 -19.93 22.71 -15.19
C LEU A 15 -20.14 22.78 -13.67
N LEU A 16 -20.68 21.74 -13.02
CA LEU A 16 -20.72 21.68 -11.56
C LEU A 16 -19.35 21.36 -10.95
N CYS A 17 -18.45 20.70 -11.68
CA CYS A 17 -17.08 20.43 -11.22
C CYS A 17 -16.13 21.64 -11.33
N SER A 18 -16.52 22.74 -12.00
CA SER A 18 -15.71 23.96 -12.03
C SER A 18 -15.92 24.87 -10.81
N LEU A 19 -16.81 24.49 -9.90
CA LEU A 19 -16.87 25.01 -8.54
C LEU A 19 -16.17 24.00 -7.64
N ALA A 20 -14.87 23.82 -7.86
CA ALA A 20 -14.03 23.24 -6.83
C ALA A 20 -14.01 24.28 -5.68
N ASP A 21 -14.89 24.10 -4.70
CA ASP A 21 -14.61 24.61 -3.36
C ASP A 21 -13.20 24.11 -3.04
N ASP A 22 -12.29 25.06 -2.84
CA ASP A 22 -10.91 24.80 -2.48
C ASP A 22 -10.95 23.85 -1.28
N VAL A 23 -10.46 22.62 -1.46
CA VAL A 23 -10.64 21.56 -0.46
C VAL A 23 -10.00 22.06 0.81
N ASP A 24 -10.82 22.31 1.83
CA ASP A 24 -10.38 22.98 3.05
C ASP A 24 -9.16 22.25 3.61
N PRO A 25 -7.99 22.91 3.71
CA PRO A 25 -6.76 22.28 4.16
C PRO A 25 -6.90 21.71 5.57
N ASN A 26 -7.86 22.19 6.37
CA ASN A 26 -8.16 21.60 7.67
C ASN A 26 -8.89 20.26 7.56
N THR A 27 -9.72 20.07 6.54
CA THR A 27 -10.36 18.78 6.26
C THR A 27 -9.32 17.75 5.79
N LEU A 28 -8.37 18.17 4.93
CA LEU A 28 -7.25 17.32 4.54
C LEU A 28 -6.37 16.93 5.73
N ARG A 29 -6.12 17.85 6.66
CA ARG A 29 -5.40 17.59 7.92
C ARG A 29 -6.17 16.64 8.84
N ALA A 30 -7.49 16.74 8.90
CA ALA A 30 -8.33 15.87 9.73
C ALA A 30 -8.37 14.43 9.20
N VAL A 31 -8.34 14.25 7.87
CA VAL A 31 -8.44 12.93 7.23
C VAL A 31 -7.06 12.27 7.05
N PHE A 32 -6.04 13.04 6.66
CA PHE A 32 -4.72 12.52 6.29
C PHE A 32 -3.60 12.84 7.30
N GLY A 33 -3.88 13.64 8.33
CA GLY A 33 -2.90 14.07 9.34
C GLY A 33 -1.97 15.19 8.84
N TYR A 34 -1.10 15.67 9.74
CA TYR A 34 -0.11 16.70 9.41
C TYR A 34 0.97 16.16 8.48
N SER A 35 1.36 16.95 7.48
CA SER A 35 2.54 16.66 6.65
C SER A 35 3.82 16.63 7.50
N ALA A 36 4.81 15.83 7.09
CA ALA A 36 6.06 15.67 7.83
C ALA A 36 6.83 16.99 8.07
N LEU A 37 6.58 18.02 7.26
CA LEU A 37 7.15 19.36 7.42
C LEU A 37 6.45 20.19 8.51
N ASP A 38 5.13 19.99 8.69
CA ASP A 38 4.33 20.65 9.76
C ASP A 38 4.53 19.98 11.12
N GLN A 39 4.86 18.68 11.15
CA GLN A 39 5.12 17.95 12.39
C GLN A 39 6.32 18.52 13.15
N ALA A 40 7.36 19.02 12.46
CA ALA A 40 8.57 19.53 13.11
C ALA A 40 8.33 20.79 13.97
N ALA A 41 7.27 21.57 13.71
CA ALA A 41 6.99 22.82 14.41
C ALA A 41 6.03 22.66 15.62
N LEU A 42 5.33 21.54 15.73
CA LEU A 42 4.33 21.29 16.79
C LEU A 42 4.73 20.20 17.79
N VAL A 43 5.90 19.54 17.66
CA VAL A 43 6.39 18.60 18.68
C VAL A 43 6.98 19.36 19.87
N GLY A 44 6.12 20.05 20.62
CA GLY A 44 6.33 20.22 22.04
C GLY A 44 6.21 18.86 22.71
N ALA A 45 7.36 18.27 23.03
CA ALA A 45 7.58 17.29 24.11
C ALA A 45 6.48 16.23 24.38
N GLU A 46 5.95 15.57 23.35
CA GLU A 46 5.27 14.28 23.54
C GLU A 46 6.29 13.19 23.22
N SER A 47 6.84 12.59 24.28
CA SER A 47 7.74 11.45 24.23
C SER A 47 6.98 10.27 23.64
N ASN A 48 7.02 10.13 22.31
CA ASN A 48 6.72 8.87 21.64
C ASN A 48 7.60 7.81 22.28
N LYS A 49 7.01 6.95 23.13
CA LYS A 49 7.67 5.79 23.69
C LYS A 49 7.85 4.74 22.59
N GLN A 50 8.65 5.06 21.59
CA GLN A 50 9.20 4.07 20.70
C GLN A 50 10.16 3.21 21.53
N ALA A 51 10.02 1.88 21.44
CA ALA A 51 10.96 0.97 22.08
C ALA A 51 12.38 1.35 21.68
N ALA A 52 13.29 1.42 22.65
CA ALA A 52 14.68 1.73 22.40
C ALA A 52 15.23 0.78 21.33
N THR A 53 16.02 1.32 20.40
CA THR A 53 16.72 0.51 19.40
C THR A 53 17.64 -0.45 20.15
N VAL A 54 17.26 -1.73 20.22
CA VAL A 54 18.14 -2.78 20.72
C VAL A 54 19.26 -2.92 19.70
N THR A 55 20.43 -2.42 20.05
CA THR A 55 21.64 -2.73 19.30
C THR A 55 22.03 -4.14 19.75
N PRO A 56 22.05 -5.15 18.86
CA PRO A 56 22.50 -6.47 19.27
C PRO A 56 23.93 -6.37 19.79
N ASP A 57 24.16 -6.84 21.01
CA ASP A 57 25.52 -6.97 21.55
C ASP A 57 26.24 -8.04 20.73
N ASN A 58 27.17 -7.60 19.89
CA ASN A 58 27.89 -8.44 18.94
C ASN A 58 28.99 -9.29 19.63
N GLY A 59 29.09 -9.22 20.97
CA GLY A 59 30.13 -9.84 21.77
C GLY A 59 30.02 -11.36 21.95
N THR A 60 28.87 -11.97 21.64
CA THR A 60 28.66 -13.44 21.76
C THR A 60 28.57 -14.17 20.42
N LEU A 61 28.81 -13.48 19.30
CA LEU A 61 28.69 -14.07 17.94
C LEU A 61 29.95 -14.79 17.45
N VAL A 62 30.90 -15.08 18.32
CA VAL A 62 32.04 -15.95 17.97
C VAL A 62 31.65 -17.39 18.26
N ASP A 63 30.56 -17.85 17.63
CA ASP A 63 30.29 -19.27 17.56
C ASP A 63 31.27 -19.85 16.52
N PRO A 64 32.22 -20.72 16.92
CA PRO A 64 33.24 -21.24 16.01
C PRO A 64 32.67 -21.98 14.80
N ASP A 65 31.40 -22.40 14.90
CA ASP A 65 30.70 -23.22 13.93
C ASP A 65 29.81 -22.39 12.97
N TYR A 66 29.90 -21.06 13.01
CA TYR A 66 29.11 -20.14 12.17
C TYR A 66 29.37 -20.28 10.65
N TRP A 67 30.44 -20.99 10.26
CA TRP A 67 30.90 -21.05 8.88
C TRP A 67 30.40 -22.28 8.09
N ASP A 68 29.74 -23.26 8.72
CA ASP A 68 29.46 -24.56 8.08
C ASP A 68 27.98 -24.91 7.86
N THR A 69 27.00 -24.07 8.23
CA THR A 69 25.57 -24.49 8.06
C THR A 69 24.53 -23.42 7.74
N GLU A 70 24.90 -22.27 7.20
CA GLU A 70 23.91 -21.38 6.56
C GLU A 70 23.69 -21.81 5.10
N GLU A 71 23.37 -23.09 4.89
CA GLU A 71 22.81 -23.54 3.62
C GLU A 71 21.50 -22.77 3.46
N PHE A 72 21.50 -21.79 2.56
CA PHE A 72 20.35 -20.95 2.27
C PHE A 72 19.14 -21.85 2.00
N GLN A 73 18.28 -22.01 3.00
CA GLN A 73 17.00 -22.67 2.86
C GLN A 73 16.03 -21.58 2.43
N PRO A 74 15.71 -21.45 1.13
CA PRO A 74 14.62 -20.57 0.75
C PRO A 74 13.40 -21.04 1.52
N SER A 75 12.70 -20.10 2.14
CA SER A 75 11.45 -20.44 2.82
C SER A 75 10.53 -21.16 1.83
N THR A 76 9.85 -22.20 2.29
CA THR A 76 8.80 -22.87 1.50
C THR A 76 7.59 -21.95 1.23
N ALA A 77 7.56 -20.77 1.84
CA ALA A 77 6.55 -19.75 1.58
C ALA A 77 6.69 -19.25 0.13
N ASP A 78 5.62 -19.39 -0.64
CA ASP A 78 5.49 -18.85 -1.98
C ASP A 78 5.36 -17.33 -1.86
N TYR A 79 6.49 -16.64 -1.73
CA TYR A 79 6.50 -15.20 -1.66
C TYR A 79 6.09 -14.65 -3.02
N ASP A 80 4.96 -13.97 -3.04
CA ASP A 80 4.53 -13.23 -4.21
C ASP A 80 5.59 -12.19 -4.57
N ILE A 81 5.91 -12.11 -5.87
CA ILE A 81 6.86 -11.14 -6.44
C ILE A 81 6.49 -9.72 -5.99
N PHE A 82 5.20 -9.42 -5.88
CA PHE A 82 4.73 -8.13 -5.40
C PHE A 82 5.23 -7.81 -3.97
N ASP A 83 5.15 -8.76 -3.04
CA ASP A 83 5.51 -8.54 -1.62
C ASP A 83 7.00 -8.29 -1.46
N TRP A 84 7.80 -9.06 -2.20
CA TRP A 84 9.24 -8.90 -2.24
C TRP A 84 9.65 -7.53 -2.82
N VAL A 85 9.10 -7.16 -3.99
CA VAL A 85 9.41 -5.89 -4.65
C VAL A 85 8.97 -4.70 -3.80
N LEU A 86 7.80 -4.79 -3.16
CA LEU A 86 7.30 -3.76 -2.26
C LEU A 86 8.24 -3.57 -1.06
N THR A 87 8.58 -4.66 -0.37
CA THR A 87 9.45 -4.63 0.81
C THR A 87 10.83 -4.10 0.47
N LYS A 88 11.41 -4.53 -0.66
CA LYS A 88 12.71 -4.05 -1.13
C LYS A 88 12.70 -2.55 -1.44
N ARG A 89 11.64 -2.04 -2.06
CA ARG A 89 11.51 -0.61 -2.39
C ARG A 89 11.33 0.25 -1.13
N VAL A 90 10.58 -0.23 -0.14
CA VAL A 90 10.43 0.49 1.14
C VAL A 90 11.74 0.48 1.92
N ALA A 91 12.41 -0.67 1.99
CA ALA A 91 13.73 -0.80 2.62
C ALA A 91 14.81 0.08 1.96
N SER A 92 14.77 0.26 0.63
CA SER A 92 15.72 1.15 -0.04
C SER A 92 15.48 2.65 0.22
N THR A 93 14.28 3.00 0.71
CA THR A 93 13.88 4.41 0.92
C THR A 93 14.09 4.85 2.37
N SER A 94 13.98 3.93 3.33
CA SER A 94 14.07 4.21 4.75
C SER A 94 15.16 3.38 5.42
N ASN A 95 16.08 4.04 6.12
CA ASN A 95 17.06 3.39 7.01
C ASN A 95 16.49 3.13 8.42
N ALA A 96 15.23 3.49 8.66
CA ALA A 96 14.53 3.26 9.93
C ALA A 96 13.64 2.02 9.84
N ASN A 97 13.33 1.44 11.01
CA ASN A 97 12.41 0.32 11.14
C ASN A 97 11.05 0.67 10.53
N PHE A 98 10.53 -0.20 9.67
CA PHE A 98 9.22 -0.05 9.04
C PHE A 98 8.39 -1.31 9.23
N LEU A 99 7.07 -1.12 9.33
CA LEU A 99 6.09 -2.20 9.32
C LEU A 99 5.10 -1.89 8.21
N LEU A 100 4.86 -2.86 7.33
CA LEU A 100 3.86 -2.77 6.28
C LEU A 100 3.11 -4.09 6.18
N SER A 101 1.85 -4.03 5.77
CA SER A 101 1.02 -5.21 5.49
C SER A 101 0.85 -5.36 3.98
N PRO A 102 1.60 -6.26 3.32
CA PRO A 102 1.47 -6.47 1.88
C PRO A 102 0.08 -6.99 1.51
N LEU A 103 -0.51 -7.84 2.36
CA LEU A 103 -1.85 -8.41 2.17
C LEU A 103 -2.93 -7.32 2.16
N GLY A 104 -2.90 -6.39 3.12
CA GLY A 104 -3.86 -5.29 3.17
C GLY A 104 -3.77 -4.40 1.94
N LEU A 105 -2.54 -4.10 1.49
CA LEU A 105 -2.32 -3.31 0.28
C LEU A 105 -2.82 -4.03 -0.98
N LYS A 106 -2.52 -5.32 -1.13
CA LYS A 106 -3.05 -6.13 -2.25
C LYS A 106 -4.57 -6.14 -2.28
N LEU A 107 -5.21 -6.29 -1.13
CA LEU A 107 -6.68 -6.30 -1.06
C LEU A 107 -7.28 -4.96 -1.52
N ALA A 108 -6.74 -3.85 -1.02
CA ALA A 108 -7.19 -2.52 -1.41
C ALA A 108 -7.02 -2.29 -2.92
N LEU A 109 -5.87 -2.67 -3.47
CA LEU A 109 -5.59 -2.56 -4.90
C LEU A 109 -6.42 -3.55 -5.73
N ALA A 110 -6.79 -4.72 -5.19
CA ALA A 110 -7.67 -5.66 -5.85
C ALA A 110 -9.08 -5.09 -6.05
N ILE A 111 -9.63 -4.44 -5.01
CA ILE A 111 -10.91 -3.74 -5.07
C ILE A 111 -10.84 -2.61 -6.10
N LEU A 112 -9.75 -1.82 -6.08
CA LEU A 112 -9.54 -0.76 -7.06
C LEU A 112 -9.47 -1.29 -8.50
N THR A 113 -8.80 -2.42 -8.71
CA THR A 113 -8.68 -3.08 -10.03
C THR A 113 -10.03 -3.56 -10.57
N GLU A 114 -10.96 -3.92 -9.69
CA GLU A 114 -12.33 -4.26 -10.06
C GLU A 114 -13.15 -3.03 -10.51
N ALA A 115 -12.93 -1.88 -9.88
CA ALA A 115 -13.57 -0.62 -10.25
C ALA A 115 -12.92 0.07 -11.46
N ALA A 116 -11.64 -0.19 -11.71
CA ALA A 116 -10.91 0.37 -12.84
C ALA A 116 -11.33 -0.23 -14.20
N THR A 117 -11.14 0.55 -15.26
CA THR A 117 -11.42 0.14 -16.65
C THR A 117 -10.22 0.41 -17.57
N GLY A 118 -10.23 -0.18 -18.77
CA GLY A 118 -9.22 0.08 -19.80
C GLY A 118 -7.79 -0.27 -19.39
N SER A 119 -6.84 0.61 -19.73
CA SER A 119 -5.40 0.44 -19.48
C SER A 119 -5.06 0.40 -17.99
N THR A 120 -5.65 1.26 -17.17
CA THR A 120 -5.39 1.32 -15.73
C THR A 120 -5.67 -0.01 -15.04
N ARG A 121 -6.77 -0.66 -15.41
CA ARG A 121 -7.10 -2.01 -14.92
C ARG A 121 -6.02 -3.02 -15.31
N SER A 122 -5.54 -2.97 -16.55
CA SER A 122 -4.50 -3.89 -17.05
C SER A 122 -3.17 -3.69 -16.32
N GLU A 123 -2.79 -2.44 -16.06
CA GLU A 123 -1.57 -2.11 -15.33
C GLU A 123 -1.64 -2.59 -13.88
N LEU A 124 -2.76 -2.35 -13.19
CA LEU A 124 -2.95 -2.82 -11.83
C LEU A 124 -2.99 -4.35 -11.74
N ALA A 125 -3.69 -5.01 -12.66
CA ALA A 125 -3.73 -6.47 -12.73
C ALA A 125 -2.33 -7.06 -12.96
N SER A 126 -1.54 -6.44 -13.85
CA SER A 126 -0.16 -6.85 -14.10
C SER A 126 0.75 -6.63 -12.89
N ALA A 127 0.60 -5.50 -12.18
CA ALA A 127 1.42 -5.18 -11.02
C ALA A 127 1.15 -6.12 -9.84
N LEU A 128 -0.10 -6.56 -9.68
CA LEU A 128 -0.53 -7.47 -8.62
C LEU A 128 -0.39 -8.96 -8.98
N GLY A 129 0.10 -9.28 -10.19
CA GLY A 129 0.22 -10.67 -10.64
C GLY A 129 -1.11 -11.37 -10.86
N PHE A 130 -2.18 -10.63 -11.15
CA PHE A 130 -3.51 -11.21 -11.37
C PHE A 130 -3.60 -11.90 -12.72
N GLY A 131 -4.22 -13.08 -12.70
CA GLY A 131 -4.61 -13.76 -13.94
C GLY A 131 -5.63 -12.94 -14.74
N LEU A 132 -5.73 -13.24 -16.04
CA LEU A 132 -6.72 -12.61 -16.92
C LEU A 132 -8.15 -12.92 -16.51
N ASP A 133 -8.38 -14.04 -15.81
CA ASP A 133 -9.70 -14.43 -15.30
C ASP A 133 -10.02 -13.74 -13.97
N ARG A 134 -11.00 -12.83 -14.02
CA ARG A 134 -11.57 -12.16 -12.84
C ARG A 134 -12.13 -13.13 -11.82
N THR A 135 -12.71 -14.24 -12.28
CA THR A 135 -13.39 -15.20 -11.40
C THR A 135 -12.38 -15.91 -10.51
N GLU A 136 -11.25 -16.32 -11.08
CA GLU A 136 -10.15 -16.90 -10.34
C GLU A 136 -9.56 -15.92 -9.31
N VAL A 137 -9.34 -14.67 -9.70
CA VAL A 137 -8.81 -13.62 -8.80
C VAL A 137 -9.76 -13.39 -7.63
N ARG A 138 -11.06 -13.20 -7.90
CA ARG A 138 -12.07 -13.03 -6.83
C ARG A 138 -12.10 -14.22 -5.88
N ARG A 139 -12.08 -15.45 -6.42
CA ARG A 139 -12.06 -16.67 -5.61
C ARG A 139 -10.84 -16.72 -4.69
N LYS A 140 -9.64 -16.42 -5.19
CA LYS A 140 -8.40 -16.40 -4.40
C LYS A 140 -8.51 -15.41 -3.23
N PHE A 141 -8.96 -14.18 -3.49
CA PHE A 141 -9.11 -13.19 -2.43
C PHE A 141 -10.24 -13.51 -1.45
N SER A 142 -11.35 -14.09 -1.90
CA SER A 142 -12.41 -14.57 -1.01
C SER A 142 -11.88 -15.66 -0.07
N THR A 143 -11.13 -16.64 -0.58
CA THR A 143 -10.51 -17.67 0.27
C THR A 143 -9.54 -17.08 1.28
N ILE A 144 -8.73 -16.10 0.88
CA ILE A 144 -7.81 -15.42 1.81
C ILE A 144 -8.59 -14.70 2.91
N ILE A 145 -9.62 -13.92 2.55
CA ILE A 145 -10.44 -13.20 3.55
C ILE A 145 -11.18 -14.16 4.49
N GLU A 146 -11.70 -15.27 3.98
CA GLU A 146 -12.34 -16.30 4.80
C GLU A 146 -11.36 -16.97 5.77
N SER A 147 -10.11 -17.18 5.36
CA SER A 147 -9.07 -17.78 6.21
C SER A 147 -8.58 -16.88 7.36
N LEU A 148 -8.90 -15.58 7.30
CA LEU A 148 -8.51 -14.59 8.31
C LEU A 148 -9.56 -14.41 9.42
N LYS A 149 -10.66 -15.16 9.36
CA LYS A 149 -11.78 -15.12 10.31
C LYS A 149 -11.65 -16.19 11.39
#